data_AF-A0A1V5HA61-F1
#
_entry.id   AF-A0A1V5HA61-F1
#
_cell.length_a   1.000
_cell.length_b   1.000
_cell.length_c   1.000
_cell.angle_alpha   90.00
_cell.angle_beta   90.00
_cell.angle_gamma   90.00
#
_symmetry.space_group_name_H-M   'P 1'
#
loop_
_entity.id
_entity.type
_entity.pdbx_description
1 polymer ?
#
loop_
_entity_poly.entity_id
_entity_poly.type
_entity_poly.pdbx_seq_one_letter_code
_entity_poly.pdbx_strand_id
1 'polypeptide(L)'
;MAVIDTREGLWPSLRTIPEPAGFREARVEPDEAYYNKDFGEFILPYEAVRTSDSPDKKLLSFFQGTYEVAANLSRWDRESLEHTWSPPFTHKEKMIDW
;
A
#
# COMPACT_ATOMS: atom_id res chain seq x y z
N MET A 1 10.12 -20.52 1.80
CA MET A 1 10.64 -21.39 0.72
C MET A 1 10.29 -20.74 -0.60
N ALA A 2 11.28 -20.31 -1.38
CA ALA A 2 11.09 -19.80 -2.73
C ALA A 2 11.49 -20.91 -3.72
N VAL A 3 10.59 -21.29 -4.61
CA VAL A 3 10.86 -22.24 -5.68
C VAL A 3 11.41 -21.44 -6.86
N ILE A 4 12.69 -21.65 -7.16
CA ILE A 4 13.34 -21.20 -8.39
C ILE A 4 13.24 -22.33 -9.41
N ASP A 5 12.29 -22.23 -10.34
CA ASP A 5 12.22 -23.13 -11.50
C ASP A 5 13.00 -22.52 -12.66
N THR A 6 14.17 -23.11 -12.94
CA THR A 6 15.10 -22.71 -14.00
C THR A 6 14.85 -23.51 -15.26
N ARG A 7 13.80 -23.20 -16.03
CA ARG A 7 13.67 -23.68 -17.43
C ARG A 7 13.05 -22.62 -18.35
N GLU A 8 13.93 -22.13 -19.25
CA GLU A 8 13.65 -21.59 -20.58
C GLU A 8 12.84 -20.26 -20.71
N GLY A 9 13.58 -19.17 -20.92
CA GLY A 9 13.34 -18.32 -22.09
C GLY A 9 12.34 -17.16 -22.01
N LEU A 10 11.65 -16.94 -20.90
CA LEU A 10 10.80 -15.77 -20.73
C LEU A 10 11.20 -15.02 -19.47
N TRP A 11 11.64 -13.77 -19.66
CA TRP A 11 11.98 -12.79 -18.63
C TRP A 11 11.14 -12.98 -17.37
N PRO A 12 11.74 -12.95 -16.15
CA PRO A 12 10.98 -13.06 -14.92
C PRO A 12 10.10 -11.82 -14.83
N SER A 13 8.87 -11.96 -15.32
CA SER A 13 7.79 -11.08 -14.94
C SER A 13 7.68 -11.30 -13.43
N LEU A 14 8.22 -10.34 -12.68
CA LEU A 14 8.14 -10.25 -11.22
C LEU A 14 6.67 -10.17 -10.82
N ARG A 15 6.00 -11.31 -10.86
CA ARG A 15 4.70 -11.50 -10.24
C ARG A 15 4.88 -12.60 -9.23
N THR A 16 5.18 -12.20 -8.00
CA THR A 16 4.91 -13.05 -6.85
C THR A 16 3.39 -13.20 -6.77
N ILE A 17 2.90 -14.38 -7.14
CA ILE A 17 1.55 -14.90 -6.88
C ILE A 17 1.81 -16.11 -5.99
N PRO A 18 1.33 -16.10 -4.74
CA PRO A 18 -0.09 -16.25 -4.51
C PRO A 18 -0.72 -15.01 -3.89
N GLU A 19 -1.89 -14.66 -4.40
CA GLU A 19 -2.76 -13.70 -3.74
C GLU A 19 -3.02 -14.16 -2.30
N PRO A 20 -2.80 -13.29 -1.29
CA PRO A 20 -3.03 -13.67 0.09
C PRO A 20 -4.49 -14.11 0.27
N ALA A 21 -4.71 -15.31 0.81
CA ALA A 21 -6.05 -15.80 1.07
C ALA A 21 -6.80 -14.81 1.97
N GLY A 22 -7.94 -14.31 1.52
CA GLY A 22 -8.73 -13.30 2.24
C GLY A 22 -8.51 -11.86 1.78
N PHE A 23 -7.58 -11.57 0.85
CA PHE A 23 -7.37 -10.20 0.34
C PHE A 23 -8.60 -9.66 -0.40
N ARG A 24 -9.32 -10.53 -1.12
CA ARG A 24 -10.59 -10.21 -1.80
C ARG A 24 -11.76 -9.92 -0.86
N GLU A 25 -11.68 -10.43 0.36
CA GLU A 25 -12.76 -10.39 1.36
C GLU A 25 -12.49 -9.32 2.42
N ALA A 26 -11.28 -8.78 2.44
CA ALA A 26 -10.88 -7.76 3.40
C ALA A 26 -11.63 -6.45 3.15
N ARG A 27 -12.16 -5.89 4.23
CA ARG A 27 -12.76 -4.57 4.23
C ARG A 27 -11.65 -3.53 4.37
N VAL A 28 -11.55 -2.64 3.40
CA VAL A 28 -10.64 -1.50 3.44
C VAL A 28 -11.47 -0.24 3.65
N GLU A 29 -10.95 0.68 4.45
CA GLU A 29 -11.47 2.04 4.53
C GLU A 29 -10.89 2.86 3.38
N PRO A 30 -11.61 3.86 2.85
CA PRO A 30 -12.97 4.28 3.20
C PRO A 30 -14.05 3.36 2.57
N ASP A 31 -15.27 3.35 3.09
CA ASP A 31 -16.39 2.48 2.66
C ASP A 31 -16.69 2.52 1.14
N GLU A 32 -16.35 3.60 0.43
CA GLU A 32 -16.53 3.70 -1.02
C GLU A 32 -15.48 2.91 -1.83
N ALA A 33 -14.41 2.44 -1.19
CA ALA A 33 -13.42 1.57 -1.80
C ALA A 33 -13.96 0.14 -1.97
N TYR A 34 -13.71 -0.46 -3.13
CA TYR A 34 -14.15 -1.81 -3.43
C TYR A 34 -13.05 -2.64 -4.10
N TYR A 35 -13.13 -3.95 -3.93
CA TYR A 35 -12.20 -4.86 -4.57
C TYR A 35 -12.67 -5.21 -5.98
N ASN A 36 -11.85 -4.92 -6.99
CA ASN A 36 -12.09 -5.33 -8.37
C ASN A 36 -11.44 -6.69 -8.63
N LYS A 37 -12.27 -7.71 -8.87
CA LYS A 37 -11.84 -9.10 -9.08
C LYS A 37 -11.14 -9.34 -10.42
N ASP A 38 -11.42 -8.50 -11.43
CA ASP A 38 -10.80 -8.63 -12.75
C ASP A 38 -9.34 -8.16 -12.72
N PHE A 39 -9.05 -7.13 -11.93
CA PHE A 39 -7.69 -6.60 -11.76
C PHE A 39 -6.96 -7.17 -10.54
N GLY A 40 -7.70 -7.70 -9.57
CA GLY A 40 -7.15 -8.20 -8.32
C GLY A 40 -6.74 -7.08 -7.35
N GLU A 41 -7.32 -5.89 -7.48
CA GLU A 41 -6.89 -4.66 -6.82
C GLU A 41 -8.06 -3.93 -6.14
N PHE A 42 -7.75 -3.18 -5.09
CA PHE A 42 -8.72 -2.25 -4.48
C PHE A 42 -8.80 -0.97 -5.30
N ILE A 43 -10.01 -0.51 -5.58
CA ILE A 43 -10.29 0.70 -6.34
C ILE A 43 -11.05 1.68 -5.46
N LEU A 44 -10.55 2.91 -5.36
CA LEU A 44 -11.25 4.04 -4.78
C LEU A 44 -11.76 4.95 -5.91
N PRO A 45 -13.09 5.13 -6.08
CA PRO A 45 -13.63 6.04 -7.08
C PRO A 45 -13.14 7.47 -6.88
N TYR A 46 -12.66 8.09 -7.96
CA TYR A 46 -12.22 9.49 -7.91
C TYR A 46 -13.33 10.44 -7.45
N GLU A 47 -14.58 10.15 -7.80
CA GLU A 47 -15.73 10.94 -7.36
C GLU A 47 -15.84 10.98 -5.82
N ALA A 48 -15.68 9.84 -5.14
CA ALA A 48 -15.74 9.75 -3.68
C ALA A 48 -14.63 10.57 -2.99
N VAL A 49 -13.48 10.72 -3.65
CA VAL A 49 -12.38 11.59 -3.20
C VAL A 49 -12.72 13.06 -3.44
N ARG A 50 -13.19 13.42 -4.65
CA ARG A 50 -13.43 14.83 -5.01
C ARG A 50 -14.60 15.45 -4.23
N THR A 51 -15.59 14.65 -3.83
CA THR A 51 -16.76 15.13 -3.07
C THR A 51 -16.55 15.02 -1.56
N SER A 52 -15.39 14.57 -1.11
CA SER A 52 -15.04 14.47 0.31
C SER A 52 -14.74 15.85 0.89
N ASP A 53 -15.15 16.08 2.14
CA ASP A 53 -14.78 17.26 2.91
C ASP A 53 -13.26 17.36 3.16
N SER A 54 -12.56 16.23 3.08
CA SER A 54 -11.09 16.17 3.22
C SER A 54 -10.52 15.12 2.26
N PRO A 55 -10.23 15.51 1.00
CA PRO A 55 -9.71 14.60 -0.03
C PRO A 55 -8.39 13.93 0.38
N ASP A 56 -7.46 14.69 0.96
CA ASP A 56 -6.14 14.19 1.37
C ASP A 56 -6.25 13.11 2.44
N LYS A 57 -7.12 13.33 3.44
CA LYS A 57 -7.37 12.35 4.49
C LYS A 57 -8.01 11.09 3.93
N LYS A 58 -8.96 11.23 3.01
CA LYS A 58 -9.65 10.08 2.40
C LYS A 58 -8.70 9.22 1.57
N LEU A 59 -7.82 9.85 0.78
CA LEU A 59 -6.75 9.15 0.06
C LEU A 59 -5.78 8.45 1.01
N LEU A 60 -5.34 9.16 2.06
CA LEU A 60 -4.41 8.59 3.02
C LEU A 60 -5.02 7.37 3.74
N SER A 61 -6.29 7.46 4.16
CA SER A 61 -7.01 6.34 4.76
C SER A 61 -7.09 5.14 3.83
N PHE A 62 -7.33 5.35 2.54
CA PHE A 62 -7.34 4.29 1.54
C PHE A 62 -5.98 3.59 1.41
N PHE A 63 -4.90 4.35 1.27
CA PHE A 63 -3.57 3.79 1.15
C PHE A 63 -3.13 3.08 2.43
N GLN A 64 -3.44 3.64 3.59
CA GLN A 64 -3.14 3.03 4.88
C GLN A 64 -3.92 1.71 5.06
N GLY A 65 -5.24 1.71 4.79
CA GLY A 65 -6.07 0.52 4.93
C GLY A 65 -5.67 -0.61 3.99
N THR A 66 -5.37 -0.30 2.73
CA THR A 66 -4.89 -1.30 1.75
C THR A 66 -3.51 -1.87 2.14
N TYR A 67 -2.61 -1.02 2.63
CA TYR A 67 -1.31 -1.46 3.15
C TYR A 67 -1.47 -2.41 4.35
N GLU A 68 -2.27 -2.03 5.35
CA GLU A 68 -2.47 -2.83 6.56
C GLU A 68 -3.06 -4.20 6.25
N VAL A 69 -4.08 -4.24 5.39
CA VAL A 69 -4.68 -5.49 4.91
C VAL A 69 -3.64 -6.36 4.21
N ALA A 70 -2.86 -5.79 3.29
CA ALA A 70 -1.83 -6.55 2.55
C ALA A 70 -0.73 -7.07 3.47
N ALA A 71 -0.22 -6.23 4.37
CA ALA A 71 0.84 -6.56 5.32
C ALA A 71 0.39 -7.65 6.30
N ASN A 72 -0.83 -7.54 6.84
CA ASN A 72 -1.37 -8.52 7.78
C ASN A 72 -1.60 -9.88 7.10
N LEU A 73 -2.21 -9.90 5.90
CA LEU A 73 -2.48 -11.16 5.19
C LEU A 73 -1.21 -11.81 4.66
N SER A 74 -0.21 -11.01 4.28
CA SER A 74 1.10 -11.50 3.84
C SER A 74 2.05 -11.79 5.00
N ARG A 75 1.63 -11.56 6.25
CA ARG A 75 2.42 -11.74 7.48
C ARG A 75 3.78 -11.05 7.43
N TRP A 76 3.80 -9.80 6.96
CA TRP A 76 5.02 -9.02 6.93
C TRP A 76 5.48 -8.71 8.36
N ASP A 77 6.79 -8.75 8.58
CA ASP A 77 7.41 -8.29 9.82
C ASP A 77 7.40 -6.76 9.85
N ARG A 78 6.26 -6.19 10.25
CA ARG A 78 6.01 -4.75 10.23
C ARG A 78 6.95 -3.99 11.16
N GLU A 79 7.34 -4.59 12.29
CA GLU A 79 8.28 -3.95 13.22
C GLU A 79 9.66 -3.75 12.58
N SER A 80 10.10 -4.69 11.73
CA SER A 80 11.34 -4.53 10.99
C SER A 80 11.25 -3.58 9.79
N LEU A 81 10.05 -3.30 9.27
CA LEU A 81 9.84 -2.55 8.02
C LEU A 81 9.36 -1.12 8.26
N GLU A 82 8.60 -0.89 9.32
CA GLU A 82 8.05 0.41 9.68
C GLU A 82 9.06 1.19 10.52
N HIS A 83 9.82 2.06 9.87
CA HIS A 83 10.65 3.04 10.55
C HIS A 83 10.00 4.42 10.51
N THR A 84 9.88 5.04 11.68
CA THR A 84 9.63 6.48 11.75
C THR A 84 10.76 7.16 11.03
N TRP A 85 10.44 7.79 9.90
CA TRP A 85 11.38 8.62 9.17
C TRP A 85 12.02 9.61 10.14
N SER A 86 13.29 9.40 10.43
CA SER A 86 14.13 10.37 11.12
C SER A 86 14.97 11.03 10.05
N PRO A 87 14.71 12.29 9.68
CA PRO A 87 15.52 12.96 8.68
C PRO A 87 16.98 12.96 9.15
N PRO A 88 17.95 12.56 8.30
CA PRO A 88 19.37 12.55 8.68
C PRO A 88 19.94 13.96 8.92
N PHE A 89 19.17 15.01 8.63
CA PHE A 89 19.56 16.40 8.84
C PHE A 89 18.49 17.14 9.63
N THR A 90 18.66 17.22 10.95
CA THR A 90 18.10 18.33 11.73
C THR A 90 18.95 19.55 11.41
N HIS A 91 18.73 20.17 10.25
CA HIS A 91 19.38 21.44 9.98
C HIS A 91 18.75 22.45 10.95
N LYS A 92 19.47 22.76 12.03
CA LYS A 92 19.26 23.99 12.78
C LYS A 92 19.67 25.12 11.86
N GLU A 93 18.83 25.40 10.87
CA GLU A 93 18.93 26.58 10.04
C GLU A 93 18.70 27.75 10.99
N LYS A 94 19.80 28.38 11.41
CA LYS A 94 19.73 29.75 11.88
C LYS A 94 19.02 30.50 10.77
N MET A 95 17.81 30.97 11.05
CA MET A 95 17.16 32.02 10.28
C MET A 95 18.18 33.14 10.13
N ILE A 96 18.75 33.27 8.94
CA ILE A 96 19.39 34.51 8.52
C ILE A 96 18.22 35.37 8.08
N ASP A 97 17.91 36.34 8.93
CA ASP A 97 17.00 37.46 8.67
C ASP A 97 17.29 38.06 7.28
N TRP A 98 16.23 38.30 6.51
CA TRP A 98 16.22 39.13 5.31
C TRP A 98 15.17 40.22 5.47
#